data_AF-A0A662SMI0-F1
#
_entry.id   AF-A0A662SMI0-F1
#
_cell.length_a   1.000
_cell.length_b   1.000
_cell.length_c   1.000
_cell.angle_alpha   90.00
_cell.angle_beta   90.00
_cell.angle_gamma   90.00
#
_symmetry.space_group_name_H-M   'P 1'
#
loop_
_entity.id
_entity.type
_entity.pdbx_description
1 polymer ?
#
loop_
_entity_poly.entity_id
_entity_poly.type
_entity_poly.pdbx_seq_one_letter_code
_entity_poly.pdbx_strand_id
1 'polypeptide(L)'
;MIDWKLFEKWLFKEYRKRTAKDRLKYARRYYRCLQGDLKPLMVLDGDKRLHAMKALSALSKFLGVYEEWRSLVRNYGLKWSSGKTDDLIIARFAKVQNSDEALGWIRKIKAAIPDFSGFMDLVAVTGLRLGETINCWNLIIRLSSEGYLEEYYKAENCVLEHFRFKELFIRRTKKAFISFINQDLISRITESNPLTKNQITKRIQRRKINLRFGDVREFWASYMTRHLRQPEIDFLQGRVSSSVFMRNYFNPVWIRDLKERALKGEEEILKQISQG
;
A
#
# COMPACT_ATOMS: atom_id res chain seq x y z
N MET A 1 -14.03 13.00 35.45
CA MET A 1 -14.98 12.26 34.57
C MET A 1 -14.55 12.48 33.13
N ILE A 2 -14.55 11.45 32.27
CA ILE A 2 -14.11 11.60 30.86
C ILE A 2 -15.23 12.22 30.04
N ASP A 3 -14.98 13.36 29.37
CA ASP A 3 -15.90 13.91 28.38
C ASP A 3 -15.78 13.14 27.06
N TRP A 4 -16.65 12.16 26.88
CA TRP A 4 -16.70 11.31 25.70
C TRP A 4 -17.14 12.04 24.42
N LYS A 5 -17.92 13.13 24.53
CA LYS A 5 -18.37 13.91 23.36
C LYS A 5 -17.21 14.75 22.84
N LEU A 6 -16.46 15.38 23.74
CA LEU A 6 -15.28 16.17 23.37
C LEU A 6 -14.17 15.27 22.82
N PHE A 7 -13.93 14.11 23.45
CA PHE A 7 -12.98 13.12 22.93
C PHE A 7 -13.37 12.60 21.54
N GLU A 8 -14.66 12.35 21.29
CA GLU A 8 -15.15 11.97 19.97
C GLU A 8 -14.87 13.06 18.93
N LYS A 9 -15.21 14.32 19.20
CA LYS A 9 -14.88 15.44 18.30
C LYS A 9 -13.38 15.51 17.99
N TRP A 10 -12.54 15.38 19.01
CA TRP A 10 -11.08 15.37 18.87
C TRP A 10 -10.60 14.21 17.99
N LEU A 11 -11.11 12.98 18.19
CA LEU A 11 -10.75 11.82 17.37
C LEU A 11 -11.09 12.01 15.89
N PHE A 12 -12.24 12.61 15.57
CA PHE A 12 -12.65 12.81 14.17
C PHE A 12 -11.87 13.93 13.47
N LYS A 13 -11.29 14.86 14.23
CA LYS A 13 -10.34 15.85 13.71
C LYS A 13 -8.98 15.21 13.40
N GLU A 14 -8.49 14.34 14.29
CA GLU A 14 -7.15 13.78 14.20
C GLU A 14 -7.04 12.54 13.29
N TYR A 15 -8.14 11.76 13.17
CA TYR A 15 -8.13 10.47 12.50
C TYR A 15 -9.23 10.37 11.45
N ARG A 16 -8.97 9.58 10.41
CA ARG A 16 -10.00 9.19 9.42
C ARG A 16 -11.21 8.58 10.11
N LYS A 17 -12.41 8.87 9.60
CA LYS A 17 -13.72 8.42 10.12
C LYS A 17 -13.73 6.98 10.66
N ARG A 18 -13.22 6.01 9.90
CA ARG A 18 -13.17 4.60 10.33
C ARG A 18 -12.25 4.39 11.53
N THR A 19 -11.05 4.96 11.50
CA THR A 19 -10.08 4.88 12.59
C THR A 19 -10.61 5.58 13.84
N ALA A 20 -11.22 6.76 13.70
CA ALA A 20 -11.83 7.49 14.81
C ALA A 20 -12.91 6.64 15.52
N LYS A 21 -13.82 6.03 14.75
CA LYS A 21 -14.85 5.11 15.28
C LYS A 21 -14.25 3.92 16.03
N ASP A 22 -13.23 3.28 15.46
CA ASP A 22 -12.56 2.15 16.12
C ASP A 22 -11.87 2.60 17.42
N ARG A 23 -11.16 3.73 17.42
CA ARG A 23 -10.51 4.29 18.60
C ARG A 23 -11.52 4.60 19.70
N LEU A 24 -12.64 5.23 19.35
CA LEU A 24 -13.70 5.55 20.31
C LEU A 24 -14.28 4.29 20.95
N LYS A 25 -14.62 3.28 20.14
CA LYS A 25 -15.15 1.99 20.62
C LYS A 25 -14.22 1.31 21.62
N TYR A 26 -12.95 1.17 21.25
CA TYR A 26 -11.96 0.50 22.11
C TYR A 26 -11.59 1.35 23.34
N ALA A 27 -11.54 2.67 23.21
CA ALA A 27 -11.28 3.56 24.34
C ALA A 27 -12.41 3.45 25.38
N ARG A 28 -13.69 3.52 24.96
CA ARG A 28 -14.84 3.32 25.85
C ARG A 28 -14.83 1.95 26.54
N ARG A 29 -14.38 0.91 25.84
CA ARG A 29 -14.34 -0.44 26.40
C ARG A 29 -13.23 -0.65 27.43
N TYR A 30 -12.07 -0.01 27.26
CA TYR A 30 -10.88 -0.31 28.04
C TYR A 30 -10.35 0.90 28.85
N TYR A 31 -11.06 2.01 28.95
CA TYR A 31 -10.56 3.25 29.59
C TYR A 31 -10.05 3.05 31.01
N ARG A 32 -10.64 2.10 31.77
CA ARG A 32 -10.22 1.78 33.14
C ARG A 32 -8.78 1.27 33.21
N CYS A 33 -8.23 0.74 32.12
CA CYS A 33 -6.83 0.32 32.07
C CYS A 33 -5.86 1.50 32.24
N LEU A 34 -6.29 2.74 31.98
CA LEU A 34 -5.48 3.93 32.29
C LEU A 34 -5.29 4.16 33.80
N GLN A 35 -6.05 3.46 34.65
CA GLN A 35 -5.93 3.56 36.12
C GLN A 35 -4.82 2.65 36.70
N GLY A 36 -4.10 1.88 35.85
CA GLY A 36 -2.91 1.12 36.25
C GLY A 36 -2.98 -0.40 36.06
N ASP A 37 -4.17 -0.96 35.82
CA ASP A 37 -4.34 -2.39 35.58
C ASP A 37 -4.49 -2.72 34.08
N LEU A 38 -3.46 -3.36 33.52
CA LEU A 38 -3.44 -3.81 32.13
C LEU A 38 -3.73 -5.30 31.96
N LYS A 39 -4.06 -6.06 33.01
CA LYS A 39 -4.46 -7.47 32.92
C LYS A 39 -5.60 -7.71 31.91
N PRO A 40 -6.64 -6.84 31.79
CA PRO A 40 -7.68 -7.00 30.78
C PRO A 40 -7.16 -6.94 29.33
N LEU A 41 -5.99 -6.32 29.10
CA LEU A 41 -5.36 -6.29 27.78
C LEU A 41 -4.55 -7.56 27.51
N MET A 42 -3.96 -8.17 28.55
CA MET A 42 -3.09 -9.35 28.42
C MET A 42 -3.85 -10.57 27.91
N VAL A 43 -5.12 -10.71 28.27
CA VAL A 43 -6.00 -11.81 27.84
C VAL A 43 -6.50 -11.66 26.40
N LEU A 44 -6.27 -10.51 25.75
CA LEU A 44 -6.71 -10.28 24.38
C LEU A 44 -5.72 -10.90 23.39
N ASP A 45 -6.24 -11.46 22.29
CA ASP A 45 -5.42 -11.76 21.10
C ASP A 45 -4.63 -10.53 20.65
N GLY A 46 -3.44 -10.74 20.07
CA GLY A 46 -2.50 -9.70 19.70
C GLY A 46 -3.10 -8.57 18.86
N ASP A 47 -4.03 -8.87 17.95
CA ASP A 47 -4.66 -7.84 17.11
C ASP A 47 -5.67 -7.00 17.90
N LYS A 48 -6.53 -7.64 18.70
CA LYS A 48 -7.49 -6.95 19.58
C LYS A 48 -6.76 -6.12 20.63
N ARG A 49 -5.68 -6.65 21.19
CA ARG A 49 -4.81 -5.97 22.14
C ARG A 49 -4.20 -4.71 21.53
N LEU A 50 -3.66 -4.81 20.32
CA LEU A 50 -3.09 -3.67 19.60
C LEU A 50 -4.15 -2.58 19.32
N HIS A 51 -5.37 -2.95 18.98
CA HIS A 51 -6.48 -2.00 18.80
C HIS A 51 -6.82 -1.27 20.10
N ALA A 52 -6.91 -2.01 21.22
CA ALA A 52 -7.14 -1.46 22.55
C ALA A 52 -6.01 -0.50 22.96
N MET A 53 -4.75 -0.93 22.87
CA MET A 53 -3.60 -0.10 23.21
C MET A 53 -3.54 1.20 22.39
N LYS A 54 -3.80 1.15 21.08
CA LYS A 54 -3.80 2.36 20.24
C LYS A 54 -4.97 3.30 20.58
N ALA A 55 -6.10 2.77 21.03
CA ALA A 55 -7.23 3.57 21.51
C ALA A 55 -6.92 4.24 22.86
N LEU A 56 -6.31 3.50 23.79
CA LEU A 56 -5.87 4.02 25.08
C LEU A 56 -4.77 5.06 24.94
N SER A 57 -3.84 4.89 24.00
CA SER A 57 -2.86 5.92 23.68
C SER A 57 -3.49 7.22 23.14
N ALA A 58 -4.58 7.12 22.37
CA ALA A 58 -5.28 8.30 21.89
C ALA A 58 -6.04 8.99 23.04
N LEU A 59 -6.70 8.20 23.90
CA LEU A 59 -7.40 8.70 25.07
C LEU A 59 -6.43 9.34 26.10
N SER A 60 -5.31 8.70 26.39
CA SER A 60 -4.32 9.22 27.34
C SER A 60 -3.71 10.54 26.88
N LYS A 61 -3.49 10.71 25.56
CA LYS A 61 -3.05 11.99 24.99
C LYS A 61 -4.09 13.09 25.15
N PHE A 62 -5.36 12.76 24.89
CA PHE A 62 -6.46 13.69 25.09
C PHE A 62 -6.62 14.10 26.58
N LEU A 63 -6.38 13.17 27.50
CA LEU A 63 -6.47 13.39 28.93
C LEU A 63 -5.19 13.99 29.57
N GLY A 64 -4.11 14.14 28.80
CA GLY A 64 -2.82 14.64 29.32
C GLY A 64 -1.99 13.63 30.11
N VAL A 65 -2.39 12.36 30.17
CA VAL A 65 -1.74 11.29 30.96
C VAL A 65 -0.95 10.30 30.10
N TYR A 66 -0.33 10.79 29.03
CA TYR A 66 0.33 9.93 28.06
C TYR A 66 1.62 9.31 28.62
N GLU A 67 2.33 9.99 29.50
CA GLU A 67 3.58 9.49 30.09
C GLU A 67 3.33 8.30 31.01
N GLU A 68 2.31 8.41 31.84
CA GLU A 68 1.83 7.36 32.73
C GLU A 68 1.40 6.14 31.92
N TRP A 69 0.64 6.34 30.84
CA TRP A 69 0.29 5.27 29.91
C TRP A 69 1.52 4.59 29.30
N ARG A 70 2.53 5.36 28.85
CA ARG A 70 3.77 4.79 28.29
C ARG A 70 4.53 3.96 29.32
N SER A 71 4.59 4.43 30.56
CA SER A 71 5.21 3.72 31.68
C SER A 71 4.49 2.39 31.95
N LEU A 72 3.16 2.41 32.06
CA LEU A 72 2.35 1.20 32.26
C LEU A 72 2.55 0.17 31.14
N VAL A 73 2.51 0.59 29.88
CA VAL A 73 2.74 -0.31 28.73
C VAL A 73 4.12 -0.97 28.82
N ARG A 74 5.15 -0.22 29.18
CA ARG A 74 6.52 -0.72 29.33
C ARG A 74 6.63 -1.72 30.49
N ASN A 75 6.08 -1.37 31.65
CA ASN A 75 6.19 -2.19 32.86
C ASN A 75 5.45 -3.53 32.73
N TYR A 76 4.34 -3.56 31.98
CA TYR A 76 3.62 -4.80 31.66
C TYR A 76 4.20 -5.57 30.46
N GLY A 77 5.32 -5.10 29.87
CA GLY A 77 5.97 -5.77 28.73
C GLY A 77 5.14 -5.79 27.44
N LEU A 78 4.16 -4.90 27.30
CA LEU A 78 3.28 -4.86 26.14
C LEU A 78 4.00 -4.26 24.92
N LYS A 79 3.97 -4.98 23.80
CA LYS A 79 4.57 -4.54 22.53
C LYS A 79 3.52 -3.96 21.58
N TRP A 80 3.94 -3.02 20.74
CA TRP A 80 3.10 -2.41 19.69
C TRP A 80 3.01 -3.26 18.41
N SER A 81 3.39 -4.53 18.48
CA SER A 81 3.26 -5.53 17.44
C SER A 81 2.35 -6.67 17.93
N SER A 82 1.66 -7.34 17.02
CA SER A 82 0.84 -8.50 17.36
C SER A 82 1.65 -9.78 17.59
N GLY A 83 2.99 -9.73 17.45
CA GLY A 83 3.88 -10.89 17.57
C GLY A 83 3.91 -11.80 16.34
N LYS A 84 2.95 -11.67 15.43
CA LYS A 84 2.75 -12.55 14.25
C LYS A 84 3.72 -12.31 13.09
N THR A 85 4.84 -11.61 13.30
CA THR A 85 5.78 -11.30 12.20
C THR A 85 6.43 -12.57 11.66
N ASP A 86 6.84 -13.47 12.56
CA ASP A 86 7.50 -14.71 12.18
C ASP A 86 6.49 -15.68 11.55
N ASP A 87 5.26 -15.75 12.05
CA ASP A 87 4.16 -16.49 11.43
C ASP A 87 3.88 -16.03 10.00
N LEU A 88 4.00 -14.72 9.71
CA LEU A 88 3.85 -14.19 8.35
C LEU A 88 5.00 -14.63 7.44
N ILE A 89 6.23 -14.74 7.97
CA ILE A 89 7.39 -15.24 7.23
C ILE A 89 7.22 -16.75 6.95
N ILE A 90 6.84 -17.52 7.97
CA ILE A 90 6.56 -18.96 7.86
C ILE A 90 5.44 -19.21 6.86
N ALA A 91 4.33 -18.46 6.94
CA ALA A 91 3.23 -18.58 6.00
C ALA A 91 3.65 -18.26 4.56
N ARG A 92 4.60 -17.33 4.35
CA ARG A 92 5.15 -17.06 3.01
C ARG A 92 5.99 -18.22 2.51
N PHE A 93 6.90 -18.75 3.33
CA PHE A 93 7.70 -19.92 2.94
C PHE A 93 6.81 -21.14 2.66
N ALA A 94 5.77 -21.37 3.46
CA ALA A 94 4.81 -22.45 3.25
C ALA A 94 3.91 -22.26 2.01
N LYS A 95 3.67 -21.01 1.57
CA LYS A 95 2.89 -20.68 0.37
C LYS A 95 3.66 -20.93 -0.93
N VAL A 96 4.98 -21.16 -0.87
CA VAL A 96 5.80 -21.50 -2.04
C VAL A 96 5.51 -22.94 -2.48
N GLN A 97 4.39 -23.13 -3.17
CA GLN A 97 4.12 -24.33 -3.97
C GLN A 97 3.86 -24.02 -5.45
N ASN A 98 3.82 -22.75 -5.89
CA ASN A 98 3.99 -22.39 -7.30
C ASN A 98 4.29 -20.90 -7.49
N SER A 99 5.46 -20.56 -8.04
CA SER A 99 5.83 -19.17 -8.37
C SER A 99 4.90 -18.54 -9.42
N ASP A 100 4.23 -19.36 -10.22
CA ASP A 100 3.30 -18.96 -11.28
C ASP A 100 1.91 -18.55 -10.76
N GLU A 101 1.61 -18.68 -9.47
CA GLU A 101 0.26 -18.40 -8.96
C GLU A 101 -0.19 -16.94 -9.17
N ALA A 102 0.72 -15.97 -9.05
CA ALA A 102 0.41 -14.55 -9.24
C ALA A 102 0.22 -14.21 -10.72
N LEU A 103 1.05 -14.77 -11.59
CA LEU A 103 0.99 -14.56 -13.05
C LEU A 103 -0.20 -15.29 -13.67
N GLY A 104 -0.43 -16.54 -13.28
CA GLY A 104 -1.63 -17.30 -13.64
C GLY A 104 -2.91 -16.61 -13.18
N TRP A 105 -2.89 -15.96 -12.01
CA TRP A 105 -4.03 -15.14 -11.57
C TRP A 105 -4.28 -13.93 -12.48
N ILE A 106 -3.22 -13.27 -12.95
CA ILE A 106 -3.32 -12.19 -13.94
C ILE A 106 -3.92 -12.71 -15.25
N ARG A 107 -3.34 -13.78 -15.82
CA ARG A 107 -3.81 -14.42 -17.06
C ARG A 107 -5.29 -14.80 -16.96
N LYS A 108 -5.70 -15.40 -15.85
CA LYS A 108 -7.10 -15.75 -15.57
C LYS A 108 -8.03 -14.53 -15.60
N ILE A 109 -7.61 -13.37 -15.08
CA ILE A 109 -8.40 -12.14 -15.15
C ILE A 109 -8.47 -11.61 -16.58
N LYS A 110 -7.34 -11.58 -17.30
CA LYS A 110 -7.29 -11.12 -18.70
C LYS A 110 -8.23 -11.96 -19.58
N ALA A 111 -8.26 -13.27 -19.39
CA ALA A 111 -9.18 -14.18 -20.10
C ALA A 111 -10.65 -13.97 -19.68
N ALA A 112 -10.94 -13.85 -18.38
CA ALA A 112 -12.32 -13.74 -17.89
C ALA A 112 -12.95 -12.33 -18.04
N ILE A 113 -12.11 -11.30 -18.12
CA ILE A 113 -12.49 -9.88 -18.20
C ILE A 113 -11.49 -9.16 -19.13
N PRO A 114 -11.60 -9.32 -20.47
CA PRO A 114 -10.66 -8.73 -21.43
C PRO A 114 -10.49 -7.21 -21.30
N ASP A 115 -11.55 -6.46 -20.94
CA ASP A 115 -11.49 -5.02 -20.68
C ASP A 115 -10.45 -4.62 -19.60
N PHE A 116 -10.07 -5.55 -18.73
CA PHE A 116 -9.07 -5.30 -17.68
C PHE A 116 -7.65 -5.62 -18.13
N SER A 117 -7.44 -6.07 -19.36
CA SER A 117 -6.13 -6.50 -19.87
C SER A 117 -5.05 -5.44 -19.67
N GLY A 118 -5.26 -4.21 -20.17
CA GLY A 118 -4.31 -3.10 -19.98
C GLY A 118 -4.14 -2.71 -18.51
N PHE A 119 -5.21 -2.76 -17.72
CA PHE A 119 -5.13 -2.45 -16.29
C PHE A 119 -4.30 -3.51 -15.54
N MET A 120 -4.44 -4.77 -15.90
CA MET A 120 -3.68 -5.85 -15.31
C MET A 120 -2.20 -5.81 -15.72
N ASP A 121 -1.89 -5.38 -16.94
CA ASP A 121 -0.52 -5.08 -17.36
C ASP A 121 0.09 -3.98 -16.46
N LEU A 122 -0.64 -2.87 -16.23
CA LEU A 122 -0.20 -1.80 -15.32
C LEU A 122 0.01 -2.29 -13.87
N VAL A 123 -0.88 -3.14 -13.36
CA VAL A 123 -0.74 -3.76 -12.04
C VAL A 123 0.52 -4.63 -11.98
N ALA A 124 0.81 -5.37 -13.06
CA ALA A 124 1.92 -6.30 -13.13
C ALA A 124 3.27 -5.58 -13.14
N VAL A 125 3.39 -4.46 -13.84
CA VAL A 125 4.70 -3.80 -14.09
C VAL A 125 5.07 -2.70 -13.09
N THR A 126 4.10 -2.06 -12.44
CA THR A 126 4.42 -0.88 -11.60
C THR A 126 4.77 -1.23 -10.16
N GLY A 127 4.42 -2.43 -9.70
CA GLY A 127 4.55 -2.82 -8.29
C GLY A 127 3.74 -1.93 -7.32
N LEU A 128 2.85 -1.06 -7.80
CA LEU A 128 2.04 -0.15 -6.98
C LEU A 128 0.96 -0.90 -6.18
N ARG A 129 0.45 -0.28 -5.11
CA ARG A 129 -0.73 -0.84 -4.41
C ARG A 129 -1.96 -0.60 -5.28
N LEU A 130 -2.95 -1.49 -5.24
CA LEU A 130 -4.19 -1.35 -6.02
C LEU A 130 -4.79 0.06 -6.03
N GLY A 131 -4.85 0.73 -4.87
CA GLY A 131 -5.37 2.11 -4.80
C GLY A 131 -4.48 3.15 -5.52
N GLU A 132 -3.16 2.98 -5.47
CA GLU A 132 -2.20 3.81 -6.20
C GLU A 132 -2.26 3.49 -7.70
N THR A 133 -2.39 2.21 -8.09
CA THR A 133 -2.56 1.80 -9.49
C THR A 133 -3.84 2.36 -10.11
N ILE A 134 -4.96 2.33 -9.39
CA ILE A 134 -6.23 2.92 -9.85
C ILE A 134 -6.09 4.45 -10.02
N ASN A 135 -5.45 5.13 -9.07
CA ASN A 135 -5.19 6.56 -9.18
C ASN A 135 -4.33 6.85 -10.41
N CYS A 136 -3.27 6.06 -10.64
CA CYS A 136 -2.39 6.16 -11.79
C CYS A 136 -3.14 5.98 -13.11
N TRP A 137 -3.91 4.89 -13.25
CA TRP A 137 -4.72 4.58 -14.44
C TRP A 137 -5.67 5.74 -14.80
N ASN A 138 -6.46 6.20 -13.83
CA ASN A 138 -7.43 7.26 -14.07
C ASN A 138 -6.76 8.61 -14.32
N LEU A 139 -5.59 8.87 -13.72
CA LEU A 139 -4.86 10.11 -13.94
C LEU A 139 -4.28 10.19 -15.35
N ILE A 140 -3.75 9.08 -15.89
CA ILE A 140 -3.27 9.00 -17.28
C ILE A 140 -4.42 9.33 -18.24
N ILE A 141 -5.56 8.66 -18.10
CA ILE A 141 -6.73 8.88 -18.95
C ILE A 141 -7.20 10.33 -18.88
N ARG A 142 -7.36 10.87 -17.66
CA ARG A 142 -7.82 12.25 -17.47
C ARG A 142 -6.88 13.26 -18.11
N LEU A 143 -5.59 13.21 -17.78
CA LEU A 143 -4.62 14.18 -18.30
C LEU A 143 -4.45 14.07 -19.81
N SER A 144 -4.53 12.86 -20.37
CA SER A 144 -4.52 12.67 -21.82
C SER A 144 -5.74 13.32 -22.48
N SER A 145 -6.94 13.20 -21.89
CA SER A 145 -8.14 13.85 -22.43
C SER A 145 -8.11 15.38 -22.30
N GLU A 146 -7.35 15.90 -21.33
CA GLU A 146 -7.20 17.34 -21.09
C GLU A 146 -6.00 17.94 -21.85
N GLY A 147 -5.17 17.12 -22.50
CA GLY A 147 -3.97 17.58 -23.22
C GLY A 147 -2.79 17.95 -22.31
N TYR A 148 -2.75 17.42 -21.09
CA TYR A 148 -1.71 17.69 -20.07
C TYR A 148 -0.98 16.42 -19.61
N LEU A 149 -0.93 15.37 -20.45
CA LEU A 149 -0.32 14.08 -20.07
C LEU A 149 1.18 14.22 -19.76
N GLU A 150 1.86 15.12 -20.47
CA GLU A 150 3.28 15.45 -20.31
C GLU A 150 3.62 16.05 -18.94
N GLU A 151 2.64 16.60 -18.21
CA GLU A 151 2.84 17.03 -16.82
C GLU A 151 3.10 15.85 -15.87
N TYR A 152 2.63 14.65 -16.24
CA TYR A 152 2.71 13.45 -15.42
C TYR A 152 3.63 12.38 -16.01
N TYR A 153 3.58 12.13 -17.32
CA TYR A 153 4.40 11.14 -18.01
C TYR A 153 5.48 11.83 -18.85
N LYS A 154 6.75 11.59 -18.49
CA LYS A 154 7.91 12.08 -19.28
C LYS A 154 8.33 10.99 -20.26
N ALA A 155 7.84 11.07 -21.50
CA ALA A 155 8.03 10.03 -22.52
C ALA A 155 9.51 9.69 -22.77
N GLU A 156 10.38 10.71 -22.87
CA GLU A 156 11.84 10.56 -23.03
C GLU A 156 12.47 9.64 -21.97
N ASN A 157 11.90 9.66 -20.77
CA ASN A 157 12.39 8.93 -19.62
C ASN A 157 11.50 7.75 -19.23
N CYS A 158 10.43 7.47 -19.98
CA CYS A 158 9.47 6.39 -19.71
C CYS A 158 9.03 6.38 -18.23
N VAL A 159 8.76 7.55 -17.66
CA VAL A 159 8.54 7.72 -16.21
C VAL A 159 7.27 8.50 -15.91
N LEU A 160 6.53 8.01 -14.93
CA LEU A 160 5.40 8.69 -14.30
C LEU A 160 5.86 9.41 -13.04
N GLU A 161 5.70 10.73 -12.98
CA GLU A 161 6.11 11.59 -11.86
C GLU A 161 5.01 11.72 -10.78
N HIS A 162 4.75 10.64 -10.03
CA HIS A 162 3.75 10.64 -8.95
C HIS A 162 3.93 11.77 -7.93
N PHE A 163 5.16 12.22 -7.72
CA PHE A 163 5.51 13.32 -6.80
C PHE A 163 4.92 14.68 -7.21
N ARG A 164 4.52 14.88 -8.48
CA ARG A 164 3.77 16.05 -8.94
C ARG A 164 2.33 16.06 -8.41
N PHE A 165 1.76 14.88 -8.18
CA PHE A 165 0.38 14.68 -7.72
C PHE A 165 0.32 14.14 -6.28
N LYS A 166 0.94 14.89 -5.35
CA LYS A 166 1.18 14.46 -3.96
C LYS A 166 -0.07 13.97 -3.24
N GLU A 167 -1.21 14.62 -3.44
CA GLU A 167 -2.48 14.25 -2.79
C GLU A 167 -2.95 12.83 -3.14
N LEU A 168 -2.56 12.32 -4.32
CA LEU A 168 -2.92 10.99 -4.79
C LEU A 168 -1.95 9.91 -4.31
N PHE A 169 -0.65 10.20 -4.28
CA PHE A 169 0.41 9.20 -4.13
C PHE A 169 1.28 9.33 -2.86
N ILE A 170 1.29 10.50 -2.23
CA ILE A 170 2.14 10.81 -1.07
C ILE A 170 1.27 10.96 0.18
N ARG A 171 1.18 9.88 0.96
CA ARG A 171 0.52 9.85 2.27
C ARG A 171 1.55 9.82 3.39
N ARG A 172 1.10 10.06 4.62
CA ARG A 172 1.96 10.11 5.83
C ARG A 172 2.94 8.94 5.92
N THR A 173 2.52 7.71 5.60
CA THR A 173 3.32 6.48 5.74
C THR A 173 3.60 5.76 4.42
N LYS A 174 3.09 6.25 3.29
CA LYS A 174 3.20 5.58 1.99
C LYS A 174 3.47 6.62 0.93
N LYS A 175 4.59 6.51 0.23
CA LYS A 175 5.08 7.55 -0.67
C LYS A 175 5.59 6.91 -1.96
N ALA A 176 4.71 6.74 -2.94
CA ALA A 176 5.12 6.35 -4.29
C ALA A 176 5.53 7.62 -5.04
N PHE A 177 6.80 7.71 -5.46
CA PHE A 177 7.34 8.93 -6.08
C PHE A 177 7.37 8.84 -7.60
N ILE A 178 7.79 7.70 -8.16
CA ILE A 178 7.83 7.46 -9.59
C ILE A 178 7.45 6.01 -9.92
N SER A 179 7.09 5.75 -11.18
CA SER A 179 7.07 4.42 -11.79
C SER A 179 7.61 4.51 -13.20
N PHE A 180 8.36 3.49 -13.63
CA PHE A 180 8.73 3.35 -15.03
C PHE A 180 7.62 2.62 -15.79
N ILE A 181 7.42 2.99 -17.06
CA ILE A 181 6.39 2.42 -17.92
C ILE A 181 6.69 2.73 -19.39
N ASN A 182 6.56 1.73 -20.26
CA ASN A 182 6.74 1.91 -21.70
C ASN A 182 5.58 2.71 -22.32
N GLN A 183 5.92 3.47 -23.36
CA GLN A 183 4.97 4.31 -24.09
C GLN A 183 3.81 3.51 -24.70
N ASP A 184 4.05 2.29 -25.17
CA ASP A 184 2.99 1.43 -25.73
C ASP A 184 1.89 1.12 -24.70
N LEU A 185 2.26 0.91 -23.43
CA LEU A 185 1.27 0.69 -22.38
C LEU A 185 0.54 2.00 -22.05
N ILE A 186 1.23 3.15 -22.07
CA ILE A 186 0.57 4.46 -21.92
C ILE A 186 -0.49 4.66 -22.99
N SER A 187 -0.17 4.44 -24.27
CA SER A 187 -1.12 4.60 -25.38
C SER A 187 -2.36 3.70 -25.22
N ARG A 188 -2.18 2.45 -24.79
CA ARG A 188 -3.32 1.57 -24.49
C ARG A 188 -4.18 2.07 -23.33
N ILE A 189 -3.55 2.68 -22.31
CA ILE A 189 -4.27 3.26 -21.17
C ILE A 189 -5.08 4.48 -21.60
N THR A 190 -4.53 5.35 -22.45
CA THR A 190 -5.21 6.58 -22.89
C THR A 190 -6.48 6.31 -23.70
N GLU A 191 -6.53 5.18 -24.41
CA GLU A 191 -7.70 4.71 -25.16
C GLU A 191 -8.74 3.98 -24.29
N SER A 192 -8.44 3.79 -23.00
CA SER A 192 -9.27 3.01 -22.09
C SER A 192 -10.23 3.88 -21.24
N ASN A 193 -11.21 3.23 -20.63
CA ASN A 193 -12.15 3.88 -19.72
C ASN A 193 -11.63 3.97 -18.27
N PRO A 194 -11.98 5.03 -17.52
CA PRO A 194 -11.68 5.12 -16.09
C PRO A 194 -12.27 3.95 -15.29
N LEU A 195 -11.57 3.54 -14.24
CA LEU A 195 -11.95 2.42 -13.38
C LEU A 195 -12.03 2.84 -11.92
N THR A 196 -13.06 2.37 -11.23
CA THR A 196 -13.19 2.47 -9.78
C THR A 196 -12.80 1.17 -9.10
N LYS A 197 -12.38 1.27 -7.83
CA LYS A 197 -12.11 0.09 -7.00
C LYS A 197 -13.30 -0.87 -6.92
N ASN A 198 -14.52 -0.34 -6.85
CA ASN A 198 -15.72 -1.16 -6.77
C ASN A 198 -15.96 -1.91 -8.09
N GLN A 199 -15.83 -1.24 -9.24
CA GLN A 199 -15.93 -1.90 -10.55
C GLN A 199 -14.93 -3.05 -10.67
N ILE A 200 -13.66 -2.80 -10.34
CA ILE A 200 -12.60 -3.82 -10.41
C ILE A 200 -12.92 -5.00 -9.49
N THR A 201 -13.10 -4.73 -8.19
CA THR A 201 -13.26 -5.79 -7.20
C THR A 201 -14.55 -6.59 -7.41
N LYS A 202 -15.67 -5.93 -7.70
CA LYS A 202 -16.96 -6.60 -7.90
C LYS A 202 -16.99 -7.41 -9.19
N ARG A 203 -16.43 -6.90 -10.30
CA ARG A 203 -16.40 -7.66 -11.56
C ARG A 203 -15.56 -8.94 -11.42
N ILE A 204 -14.38 -8.86 -10.77
CA ILE A 204 -13.55 -10.05 -10.50
C ILE A 204 -14.28 -11.05 -9.58
N GLN A 205 -14.91 -10.56 -8.50
CA GLN A 205 -15.66 -11.43 -7.57
C GLN A 205 -16.88 -12.10 -8.21
N ARG A 206 -17.59 -11.43 -9.12
CA ARG A 206 -18.72 -12.03 -9.87
C ARG A 206 -18.28 -13.19 -10.76
N ARG A 207 -17.01 -13.21 -11.19
CA ARG A 207 -16.39 -14.35 -11.89
C ARG A 207 -15.88 -15.44 -10.93
N LYS A 208 -16.20 -15.35 -9.64
CA LYS A 208 -15.73 -16.26 -8.57
C LYS A 208 -14.19 -16.34 -8.48
N ILE A 209 -13.51 -15.24 -8.81
CA ILE A 209 -12.05 -15.13 -8.71
C ILE A 209 -11.72 -14.39 -7.41
N ASN A 210 -10.84 -14.99 -6.59
CA ASN A 210 -10.35 -14.35 -5.36
C ASN A 210 -9.43 -13.17 -5.69
N LEU A 211 -9.46 -12.12 -4.88
CA LEU A 211 -8.61 -10.94 -5.11
C LEU A 211 -7.17 -11.21 -4.64
N ARG A 212 -6.20 -11.14 -5.55
CA ARG A 212 -4.78 -11.42 -5.26
C ARG A 212 -3.82 -10.28 -5.63
N PHE A 213 -4.31 -9.03 -5.69
CA PHE A 213 -3.46 -7.85 -5.98
C PHE A 213 -2.25 -7.69 -5.05
N GLY A 214 -2.36 -8.13 -3.78
CA GLY A 214 -1.24 -8.15 -2.85
C GLY A 214 -0.14 -9.12 -3.28
N ASP A 215 -0.53 -10.30 -3.75
CA ASP A 215 0.37 -11.34 -4.22
C ASP A 215 1.09 -10.92 -5.50
N VAL A 216 0.42 -10.21 -6.42
CA VAL A 216 1.08 -9.64 -7.62
C VAL A 216 2.14 -8.63 -7.25
N ARG A 217 1.86 -7.76 -6.27
CA ARG A 217 2.84 -6.78 -5.78
C ARG A 217 4.01 -7.43 -5.05
N GLU A 218 3.77 -8.53 -4.34
CA GLU A 218 4.82 -9.33 -3.72
C GLU A 218 5.67 -10.03 -4.78
N PHE A 219 5.03 -10.67 -5.76
CA PHE A 219 5.69 -11.27 -6.91
C PHE A 219 6.58 -10.26 -7.63
N TRP A 220 6.09 -9.05 -7.94
CA TRP A 220 6.91 -8.02 -8.58
C TRP A 220 8.15 -7.72 -7.76
N ALA A 221 8.02 -7.52 -6.44
CA ALA A 221 9.18 -7.25 -5.59
C ALA A 221 10.20 -8.39 -5.62
N SER A 222 9.74 -9.64 -5.55
CA SER A 222 10.60 -10.82 -5.60
C SER A 222 11.25 -10.99 -6.97
N TYR A 223 10.49 -10.84 -8.06
CA TYR A 223 10.97 -10.98 -9.43
C TYR A 223 12.02 -9.92 -9.78
N MET A 224 11.74 -8.67 -9.39
CA MET A 224 12.62 -7.54 -9.68
C MET A 224 13.96 -7.61 -8.94
N THR A 225 14.15 -8.49 -7.94
CA THR A 225 15.49 -8.70 -7.33
C THR A 225 16.55 -9.18 -8.32
N ARG A 226 16.14 -9.76 -9.46
CA ARG A 226 17.02 -10.14 -10.58
C ARG A 226 17.61 -8.94 -11.31
N HIS A 227 16.95 -7.79 -11.25
CA HIS A 227 17.28 -6.59 -12.01
C HIS A 227 17.60 -5.39 -11.12
N LEU A 228 17.03 -5.34 -9.92
CA LEU A 228 17.04 -4.20 -9.01
C LEU A 228 17.53 -4.61 -7.62
N ARG A 229 18.19 -3.66 -6.94
CA ARG A 229 18.58 -3.79 -5.54
C ARG A 229 17.37 -3.56 -4.64
N GLN A 230 17.37 -4.14 -3.45
CA GLN A 230 16.29 -3.97 -2.49
C GLN A 230 15.92 -2.49 -2.21
N PRO A 231 16.88 -1.54 -2.03
CA PRO A 231 16.54 -0.13 -1.85
C PRO A 231 15.77 0.48 -3.04
N GLU A 232 16.08 0.05 -4.25
CA GLU A 232 15.42 0.51 -5.48
C GLU A 232 13.99 -0.04 -5.57
N ILE A 233 13.81 -1.32 -5.24
CA ILE A 233 12.49 -1.98 -5.15
C ILE A 233 11.63 -1.29 -4.10
N ASP A 234 12.17 -1.07 -2.91
CA ASP A 234 11.46 -0.38 -1.83
C ASP A 234 11.08 1.06 -2.23
N PHE A 235 11.96 1.74 -2.97
CA PHE A 235 11.71 3.06 -3.55
C PHE A 235 10.55 3.06 -4.54
N LEU A 236 10.62 2.23 -5.59
CA LEU A 236 9.60 2.16 -6.63
C LEU A 236 8.24 1.70 -6.07
N GLN A 237 8.25 0.81 -5.08
CA GLN A 237 7.03 0.39 -4.38
C GLN A 237 6.49 1.42 -3.37
N GLY A 238 7.21 2.52 -3.10
CA GLY A 238 6.84 3.51 -2.11
C GLY A 238 6.78 2.95 -0.68
N ARG A 239 7.70 2.04 -0.35
CA ARG A 239 7.94 1.50 1.00
C ARG A 239 8.96 2.32 1.81
N VAL A 240 9.58 3.32 1.19
CA VAL A 240 10.65 4.07 1.84
C VAL A 240 10.09 5.07 2.86
N SER A 241 10.41 4.86 4.14
CA SER A 241 10.47 5.96 5.10
C SER A 241 11.54 6.93 4.64
N SER A 242 11.41 8.22 4.88
CA SER A 242 12.40 9.23 4.45
C SER A 242 13.78 9.01 5.10
N SER A 243 14.53 8.03 4.61
CA SER A 243 15.88 7.71 5.04
C SER A 243 16.79 8.82 4.57
N VAL A 244 17.86 9.06 5.32
CA VAL A 244 18.91 10.03 4.96
C VAL A 244 19.44 9.72 3.56
N PHE A 245 19.59 8.44 3.22
CA PHE A 245 19.96 7.97 1.87
C PHE A 245 19.05 8.53 0.77
N MET A 246 17.72 8.41 0.92
CA MET A 246 16.79 8.92 -0.08
C MET A 246 16.69 10.44 -0.13
N ARG A 247 16.91 11.12 1.00
CA ARG A 247 16.89 12.59 1.04
C ARG A 247 18.14 13.21 0.42
N ASN A 248 19.29 12.56 0.58
CA ASN A 248 20.59 13.17 0.32
C ASN A 248 21.38 12.52 -0.83
N TYR A 249 21.06 11.27 -1.23
CA TYR A 249 21.91 10.49 -2.15
C TYR A 249 21.15 9.85 -3.33
N PHE A 250 19.83 9.63 -3.22
CA PHE A 250 19.07 9.04 -4.31
C PHE A 250 18.56 10.12 -5.27
N ASN A 251 19.32 10.40 -6.32
CA ASN A 251 18.86 11.23 -7.42
C ASN A 251 18.63 10.34 -8.66
N PRO A 252 17.36 10.16 -9.11
CA PRO A 252 17.02 9.33 -10.27
C PRO A 252 17.78 9.73 -11.55
N VAL A 253 18.19 11.00 -11.67
CA VAL A 253 18.97 11.53 -12.80
C VAL A 253 20.37 10.91 -12.88
N TRP A 254 20.91 10.45 -11.75
CA TRP A 254 22.26 9.87 -11.64
C TRP A 254 22.25 8.35 -11.75
N ILE A 255 21.09 7.71 -11.64
CA ILE A 255 20.91 6.27 -11.78
C ILE A 255 20.24 6.00 -13.13
N ARG A 256 20.91 6.37 -14.22
CA ARG A 256 20.40 6.20 -15.60
C ARG A 256 20.09 4.73 -15.91
N ASP A 257 20.84 3.81 -15.33
CA ASP A 257 20.68 2.36 -15.45
C ASP A 257 19.44 1.81 -14.71
N LEU A 258 18.91 2.53 -13.71
CA LEU A 258 17.73 2.07 -12.97
C LEU A 258 16.51 1.95 -13.87
N LYS A 259 16.31 2.95 -14.76
CA LYS A 259 15.22 2.93 -15.74
C LYS A 259 15.33 1.67 -16.61
N GLU A 260 16.50 1.45 -17.20
CA GLU A 260 16.74 0.35 -18.14
C GLU A 260 16.55 -1.01 -17.47
N ARG A 261 17.10 -1.20 -16.27
CA ARG A 261 16.93 -2.43 -15.49
C ARG A 261 15.48 -2.65 -15.07
N ALA A 262 14.77 -1.59 -14.68
CA ALA A 262 13.36 -1.69 -14.33
C ALA A 262 12.51 -2.10 -15.54
N LEU A 263 12.64 -1.37 -16.66
CA LEU A 263 11.88 -1.66 -17.90
C LEU A 263 12.19 -3.06 -18.44
N LYS A 264 13.45 -3.53 -18.35
CA LYS A 264 13.81 -4.89 -18.74
C LYS A 264 13.05 -5.95 -17.92
N GLY A 265 13.04 -5.80 -16.59
CA GLY A 265 12.30 -6.71 -15.72
C GLY A 265 10.79 -6.65 -15.95
N GLU A 266 10.25 -5.46 -16.21
CA GLU A 266 8.84 -5.25 -16.54
C GLU A 266 8.45 -5.93 -17.87
N GLU A 267 9.30 -5.85 -18.90
CA GLU A 267 9.09 -6.51 -20.19
C GLU A 267 9.07 -8.03 -20.05
N GLU A 268 9.96 -8.61 -19.25
CA GLU A 268 9.97 -10.05 -18.95
C GLU A 268 8.68 -10.49 -18.23
N ILE A 269 8.14 -9.66 -17.33
CA ILE A 269 6.86 -9.92 -16.66
C ILE A 269 5.71 -9.86 -17.68
N LEU A 270 5.67 -8.85 -18.54
CA LEU A 270 4.66 -8.71 -19.59
C LEU A 270 4.63 -9.91 -20.54
N LYS A 271 5.80 -10.42 -20.93
CA LYS A 271 5.92 -11.63 -21.76
C LYS A 271 5.27 -12.84 -21.08
N GLN A 272 5.54 -13.05 -19.79
CA GLN A 272 4.99 -14.19 -19.04
C GLN A 272 3.46 -14.12 -18.87
N ILE A 273 2.87 -12.91 -18.77
CA ILE A 273 1.41 -12.74 -18.65
C ILE A 273 0.68 -12.62 -19.99
N SER A 274 1.41 -12.58 -21.11
CA SER A 274 0.86 -12.56 -22.47
C SER A 274 0.76 -13.96 -23.07
N GLN A 275 1.53 -14.93 -22.56
CA GLN A 275 1.58 -16.32 -23.03
C GLN A 275 0.50 -17.21 -22.39
N GLY A 276 -0.77 -16.79 -22.36
CA GLY A 276 -1.86 -17.67 -21.90
C GLY A 276 -3.25 -17.22 -22.27
#